data_AF-A0A7Y5H9Y1-F1
#
_entry.id   AF-A0A7Y5H9Y1-F1
#
_cell.length_a   1.000
_cell.length_b   1.000
_cell.length_c   1.000
_cell.angle_alpha   90.00
_cell.angle_beta   90.00
_cell.angle_gamma   90.00
#
_symmetry.space_group_name_H-M   'P 1'
#
loop_
_entity.id
_entity.type
_entity.pdbx_description
1 polymer ?
#
loop_
_entity_poly.entity_id
_entity_poly.type
_entity_poly.pdbx_seq_one_letter_code
_entity_poly.pdbx_strand_id
1 'polypeptide(L)'
;MKKFLFVVLFGACTWALAGTITLKSGETVNGEVRKATRAGAEVVRDGVRIDVPWDYLEPGEAARVWEASLAWDDTEGLADLAAFCETKGLGDGARGAWEKIVKAAPDHEQARQALGYVREGGEWVLAAAKAADPRPAPGVETPVAKDNLTAPPGTPKSAIDAIERGKAILEEAKKNPKQVVEAGELAVAEFKKAIKASKDLALAWYHLGIAYQFTKDYREAVDALSRAISLNPRFYEAMVELGDAYAWLRNEDKAVEHYAKALELKPTYALAWRNTALVEMKRRRFKEARIACDKAIELEPGEQTTKAISPMIDAEIKGPGFGEQETRKRSRHFEVITDGGTHIADVMSENLERIYTIYEKVFPKIQKDDLVFPVIVYKDQAGYQQSGAPPGTGGYFSPYVKKLVFYWMGDAKVQDTLMVLYHETFHAFLDYYLEDATQWFNEGHGDYFGAWKWDEARKMMVLRTNWWRLPGLQNAIRSGRITPLTELLQMTQPEMYNPQSVGVNYAEAWAVVYFMWNYQGGKYAAVLRNYFFEMQKGAGIRRAYQNTFGRLDMKTFQDEWERYILALEIPPGVSTTPPKKGPGR
;
A
#
# COMPACT_ATOMS: atom_id res chain seq x y z
N MET A 1 26.76 -47.86 -34.60
CA MET A 1 25.34 -48.24 -34.52
C MET A 1 24.62 -47.33 -33.53
N LYS A 2 23.55 -46.66 -34.00
CA LYS A 2 22.40 -46.03 -33.30
C LYS A 2 22.70 -44.99 -32.20
N LYS A 3 22.74 -43.69 -32.54
CA LYS A 3 21.62 -42.71 -32.57
C LYS A 3 20.90 -42.59 -31.21
N PHE A 4 21.22 -41.54 -30.45
CA PHE A 4 20.26 -40.88 -29.58
C PHE A 4 20.06 -39.44 -30.07
N LEU A 5 18.81 -39.16 -30.39
CA LEU A 5 18.29 -37.98 -31.06
C LEU A 5 18.09 -36.88 -30.00
N PHE A 6 18.72 -35.72 -30.20
CA PHE A 6 18.30 -34.48 -29.56
C PHE A 6 16.91 -34.14 -30.10
N VAL A 7 15.88 -34.26 -29.26
CA VAL A 7 14.56 -33.67 -29.53
C VAL A 7 14.50 -32.38 -28.75
N VAL A 8 14.78 -31.28 -29.45
CA VAL A 8 14.32 -29.95 -29.09
C VAL A 8 12.81 -29.94 -29.34
N LEU A 9 12.01 -29.95 -28.28
CA LEU A 9 10.58 -29.66 -28.35
C LEU A 9 10.41 -28.15 -28.14
N PHE A 10 10.43 -27.40 -29.24
CA PHE A 10 9.64 -26.17 -29.35
C PHE A 10 8.17 -26.60 -29.38
N GLY A 11 7.44 -26.33 -28.30
CA GLY A 11 6.00 -26.52 -28.20
C GLY A 11 5.41 -25.36 -27.42
N ALA A 12 4.48 -24.63 -28.05
CA ALA A 12 3.89 -23.37 -27.62
C ALA A 12 3.52 -23.29 -26.12
N CYS A 13 4.11 -22.33 -25.41
CA CYS A 13 3.59 -21.84 -24.14
C CYS A 13 2.30 -21.06 -24.39
N THR A 14 1.14 -21.71 -24.25
CA THR A 14 -0.10 -21.01 -23.90
C THR A 14 -0.24 -21.11 -22.38
N TRP A 15 -0.08 -19.99 -21.67
CA TRP A 15 -0.28 -19.94 -20.23
C TRP A 15 -1.77 -20.00 -19.94
N ALA A 16 -2.22 -21.15 -19.45
CA ALA A 16 -3.54 -21.35 -18.88
C ALA A 16 -3.65 -20.57 -17.56
N LEU A 17 -4.45 -19.49 -17.51
CA LEU A 17 -4.81 -18.86 -16.24
C LEU A 17 -6.01 -19.59 -15.63
N ALA A 18 -5.79 -20.30 -14.52
CA ALA A 18 -6.88 -20.68 -13.63
C ALA A 18 -7.30 -19.42 -12.86
N GLY A 19 -8.52 -18.93 -13.09
CA GLY A 19 -8.97 -17.66 -12.52
C GLY A 19 -10.47 -17.61 -12.30
N THR A 20 -10.87 -16.90 -11.25
CA THR A 20 -12.25 -16.51 -11.02
C THR A 20 -12.56 -15.28 -11.87
N ILE A 21 -13.62 -15.33 -12.67
CA ILE A 21 -14.19 -14.19 -13.40
C ILE A 21 -15.41 -13.70 -12.63
N THR A 22 -15.49 -12.40 -12.36
CA THR A 22 -16.65 -11.81 -11.66
C THR A 22 -17.57 -11.10 -12.65
N LEU A 23 -18.83 -11.54 -12.73
CA LEU A 23 -19.85 -10.92 -13.56
C LEU A 23 -20.37 -9.64 -12.90
N LYS A 24 -20.96 -8.74 -13.70
CA LYS A 24 -21.68 -7.55 -13.20
C LYS A 24 -22.81 -7.90 -12.23
N SER A 25 -23.40 -9.09 -12.35
CA SER A 25 -24.41 -9.61 -11.42
C SER A 25 -23.85 -9.92 -10.02
N GLY A 26 -22.53 -9.93 -9.85
CA GLY A 26 -21.84 -10.36 -8.63
C GLY A 26 -21.60 -11.88 -8.57
N GLU A 27 -22.09 -12.64 -9.55
CA GLU A 27 -21.80 -14.07 -9.67
C GLU A 27 -20.38 -14.30 -10.17
N THR A 28 -19.81 -15.46 -9.85
CA THR A 28 -18.46 -15.83 -10.26
C THR A 28 -18.44 -17.06 -11.15
N VAL A 29 -17.69 -16.97 -12.25
CA VAL A 29 -17.39 -18.09 -13.14
C VAL A 29 -15.96 -18.53 -12.85
N ASN A 30 -15.81 -19.73 -12.29
CA ASN A 30 -14.50 -20.33 -12.03
C ASN A 30 -14.13 -21.25 -13.20
N GLY A 31 -12.92 -21.13 -13.72
CA GLY A 31 -12.41 -22.04 -14.74
C GLY A 31 -11.11 -21.54 -15.35
N GLU A 32 -10.66 -22.26 -16.36
CA GLU A 32 -9.48 -21.92 -17.15
C GLU A 32 -9.89 -21.05 -18.35
N VAL A 33 -9.34 -19.84 -18.45
CA VAL A 33 -9.57 -18.99 -19.62
C VAL A 33 -8.71 -19.52 -20.77
N ARG A 34 -9.36 -20.11 -21.78
CA ARG A 34 -8.68 -20.74 -22.91
C ARG A 34 -8.42 -19.78 -24.05
N LYS A 35 -9.34 -18.84 -24.30
CA LYS A 35 -9.25 -17.90 -25.42
C LYS A 35 -10.11 -16.67 -25.16
N ALA A 36 -9.58 -15.48 -25.39
CA ALA A 36 -10.38 -14.26 -25.47
C ALA A 36 -10.46 -13.79 -26.92
N THR A 37 -11.61 -13.24 -27.30
CA THR A 37 -11.83 -12.62 -28.62
C THR A 37 -12.50 -11.27 -28.42
N ARG A 38 -12.71 -10.50 -29.49
CA ARG A 38 -13.49 -9.25 -29.43
C ARG A 38 -14.93 -9.43 -28.90
N ALA A 39 -15.47 -10.65 -28.88
CA ALA A 39 -16.83 -10.94 -28.43
C ALA A 39 -16.93 -11.37 -26.94
N GLY A 40 -15.86 -11.90 -26.36
CA GLY A 40 -15.89 -12.47 -25.01
C GLY A 40 -14.73 -13.42 -24.71
N ALA A 41 -14.76 -14.00 -23.52
CA ALA A 41 -13.83 -15.04 -23.06
C ALA A 41 -14.45 -16.44 -23.11
N GLU A 42 -13.69 -17.42 -23.56
CA GLU A 42 -14.00 -18.83 -23.46
C GLU A 42 -13.36 -19.39 -22.18
N VAL A 43 -14.19 -19.92 -21.28
CA VAL A 43 -13.79 -20.49 -20.00
C VAL A 43 -14.11 -21.98 -19.99
N VAL A 44 -13.15 -22.82 -19.58
CA VAL A 44 -13.35 -24.26 -19.41
C VAL A 44 -13.37 -24.60 -17.93
N ARG A 45 -14.46 -25.19 -17.46
CA ARG A 45 -14.64 -25.66 -16.08
C ARG A 45 -15.06 -27.12 -16.09
N ASP A 46 -14.28 -27.99 -15.45
CA ASP A 46 -14.59 -29.43 -15.35
C ASP A 46 -14.87 -30.10 -16.72
N GLY A 47 -14.19 -29.64 -17.77
CA GLY A 47 -14.37 -30.11 -19.15
C GLY A 47 -15.56 -29.47 -19.91
N VAL A 48 -16.33 -28.59 -19.27
CA VAL A 48 -17.46 -27.86 -19.86
C VAL A 48 -16.99 -26.48 -20.34
N ARG A 49 -17.32 -26.14 -21.59
CA ARG A 49 -17.09 -24.82 -22.17
C ARG A 49 -18.18 -23.84 -21.75
N ILE A 50 -17.77 -22.65 -21.30
CA ILE A 50 -18.61 -21.53 -20.89
C ILE A 50 -18.13 -20.29 -21.64
N ASP A 51 -18.95 -19.73 -22.51
CA ASP A 51 -18.65 -18.46 -23.20
C ASP A 51 -19.17 -17.28 -22.35
N VAL A 52 -18.27 -16.35 -22.01
CA VAL A 52 -18.55 -15.16 -21.19
C VAL A 52 -18.42 -13.91 -22.04
N PRO A 53 -19.52 -13.30 -22.53
CA PRO A 53 -19.45 -12.08 -23.32
C PRO A 53 -18.96 -10.89 -22.49
N TRP A 54 -18.20 -9.97 -23.10
CA TRP A 54 -17.63 -8.82 -22.37
C TRP A 54 -18.67 -7.92 -21.70
N ASP A 55 -19.89 -7.84 -22.25
CA ASP A 55 -20.97 -7.04 -21.68
C ASP A 55 -21.41 -7.51 -20.29
N TYR A 56 -21.09 -8.75 -19.93
CA TYR A 56 -21.37 -9.34 -18.62
C TYR A 56 -20.29 -9.00 -17.58
N LEU A 57 -19.18 -8.38 -17.98
CA LEU A 57 -18.06 -8.02 -17.10
C LEU A 57 -17.91 -6.50 -17.00
N GLU A 58 -17.51 -6.03 -15.83
CA GLU A 58 -17.04 -4.65 -15.71
C GLU A 58 -15.84 -4.42 -16.66
N PRO A 59 -15.70 -3.25 -17.30
CA PRO A 59 -14.68 -3.04 -18.34
C PRO A 59 -13.26 -3.38 -17.91
N GLY A 60 -12.88 -3.09 -16.65
CA GLY A 60 -11.58 -3.43 -16.10
C GLY A 60 -11.37 -4.94 -15.92
N GLU A 61 -12.43 -5.68 -15.54
CA GLU A 61 -12.38 -7.14 -15.43
C GLU A 61 -12.30 -7.80 -16.81
N ALA A 62 -13.03 -7.26 -17.81
CA ALA A 62 -12.91 -7.69 -19.20
C ALA A 62 -11.48 -7.49 -19.73
N ALA A 63 -10.88 -6.32 -19.51
CA ALA A 63 -9.51 -6.03 -19.93
C ALA A 63 -8.49 -6.98 -19.26
N ARG A 64 -8.62 -7.23 -17.95
CA ARG A 64 -7.77 -8.16 -17.21
C ARG A 64 -7.87 -9.59 -17.74
N VAL A 65 -9.09 -10.09 -17.97
CA VAL A 65 -9.33 -11.44 -18.47
C VAL A 65 -8.81 -11.60 -19.90
N TRP A 66 -9.01 -10.59 -20.74
CA TRP A 66 -8.49 -10.58 -22.10
C TRP A 66 -6.96 -10.57 -22.11
N GLU A 67 -6.33 -9.65 -21.37
CA GLU A 67 -4.86 -9.57 -21.23
C GLU A 67 -4.24 -10.89 -20.76
N ALA A 68 -4.86 -11.56 -19.79
CA ALA A 68 -4.41 -12.83 -19.25
C ALA A 68 -4.45 -13.99 -20.25
N SER A 69 -5.25 -13.88 -21.32
CA SER A 69 -5.37 -14.91 -22.35
C SER A 69 -4.38 -14.75 -23.50
N LEU A 70 -3.74 -13.59 -23.60
CA LEU A 70 -2.83 -13.26 -24.70
C LEU A 70 -1.43 -13.79 -24.40
N ALA A 71 -0.78 -14.34 -25.43
CA ALA A 71 0.65 -14.58 -25.35
C ALA A 71 1.39 -13.23 -25.29
N TRP A 72 2.55 -13.20 -24.65
CA TRP A 72 3.32 -11.95 -24.47
C TRP A 72 3.79 -11.34 -25.80
N ASP A 73 3.84 -12.15 -26.86
CA ASP A 73 4.23 -11.82 -28.23
C ASP A 73 3.05 -11.73 -29.21
N ASP A 74 1.80 -11.86 -28.74
CA ASP A 74 0.60 -11.71 -29.57
C ASP A 74 0.29 -10.22 -29.83
N THR A 75 1.00 -9.63 -30.79
CA THR A 75 0.90 -8.19 -31.08
C THR A 75 -0.46 -7.78 -31.62
N GLU A 76 -1.15 -8.66 -32.36
CA GLU A 76 -2.48 -8.40 -32.90
C GLU A 76 -3.53 -8.42 -31.78
N GLY A 77 -3.50 -9.43 -30.91
CA GLY A 77 -4.38 -9.51 -29.76
C GLY A 77 -4.16 -8.39 -28.75
N LEU A 78 -2.90 -7.96 -28.54
CA LEU A 78 -2.57 -6.81 -27.69
C LEU A 78 -3.08 -5.50 -28.30
N ALA A 79 -3.05 -5.33 -29.62
CA ALA A 79 -3.58 -4.12 -30.27
C ALA A 79 -5.10 -4.04 -30.14
N ASP A 80 -5.79 -5.18 -30.26
CA ASP A 80 -7.23 -5.29 -30.03
C ASP A 80 -7.62 -5.00 -28.59
N LEU A 81 -6.85 -5.51 -27.62
CA LEU A 81 -7.01 -5.18 -26.21
C LEU A 81 -6.80 -3.68 -25.97
N ALA A 82 -5.78 -3.08 -26.59
CA ALA A 82 -5.49 -1.67 -26.42
C ALA A 82 -6.64 -0.79 -26.93
N ALA A 83 -7.15 -1.09 -28.13
CA ALA A 83 -8.33 -0.42 -28.69
C ALA A 83 -9.58 -0.62 -27.82
N PHE A 84 -9.80 -1.83 -27.31
CA PHE A 84 -10.88 -2.09 -26.37
C PHE A 84 -10.75 -1.19 -25.13
N CYS A 85 -9.58 -1.16 -24.51
CA CYS A 85 -9.30 -0.31 -23.35
C CYS A 85 -9.54 1.18 -23.64
N GLU A 86 -9.10 1.70 -24.79
CA GLU A 86 -9.34 3.09 -25.21
C GLU A 86 -10.83 3.41 -25.31
N THR A 87 -11.62 2.55 -25.98
CA THR A 87 -13.08 2.76 -26.12
C THR A 87 -13.82 2.71 -24.79
N LYS A 88 -13.26 2.03 -23.78
CA LYS A 88 -13.82 1.92 -22.43
C LYS A 88 -13.24 2.92 -21.44
N GLY A 89 -12.33 3.81 -21.87
CA GLY A 89 -11.70 4.82 -21.01
C GLY A 89 -10.66 4.26 -20.03
N LEU A 90 -10.12 3.07 -20.30
CA LEU A 90 -9.09 2.39 -19.49
C LEU A 90 -7.68 2.77 -19.98
N GLY A 91 -7.27 4.01 -19.71
CA GLY A 91 -6.02 4.58 -20.25
C GLY A 91 -4.76 3.76 -19.95
N ASP A 92 -4.60 3.28 -18.70
CA ASP A 92 -3.46 2.46 -18.30
C ASP A 92 -3.42 1.10 -19.00
N GLY A 93 -4.59 0.47 -19.16
CA GLY A 93 -4.72 -0.82 -19.85
C GLY A 93 -4.34 -0.70 -21.33
N ALA A 94 -4.78 0.38 -21.97
CA ALA A 94 -4.42 0.69 -23.35
C ALA A 94 -2.91 0.92 -23.49
N ARG A 95 -2.35 1.79 -22.65
CA ARG A 95 -0.92 2.10 -22.66
C ARG A 95 -0.05 0.87 -22.39
N GLY A 96 -0.39 0.06 -21.39
CA GLY A 96 0.36 -1.15 -21.05
C GLY A 96 0.36 -2.18 -22.19
N ALA A 97 -0.75 -2.33 -22.91
CA ALA A 97 -0.82 -3.18 -24.09
C ALA A 97 0.07 -2.65 -25.23
N TRP A 98 0.05 -1.34 -25.51
CA TRP A 98 0.94 -0.72 -26.50
C TRP A 98 2.43 -0.86 -26.14
N GLU A 99 2.80 -0.71 -24.87
CA GLU A 99 4.18 -0.89 -24.39
C GLU A 99 4.68 -2.33 -24.58
N LYS A 100 3.81 -3.34 -24.35
CA LYS A 100 4.13 -4.74 -24.62
C LYS A 100 4.36 -5.02 -26.10
N ILE A 101 3.55 -4.43 -26.99
CA ILE A 101 3.74 -4.54 -28.44
C ILE A 101 5.09 -3.95 -28.86
N VAL A 102 5.46 -2.77 -28.36
CA VAL A 102 6.77 -2.18 -28.67
C VAL A 102 7.92 -3.03 -28.12
N LYS A 103 7.75 -3.71 -26.98
CA LYS A 103 8.77 -4.62 -26.46
C LYS A 103 8.96 -5.87 -27.34
N ALA A 104 7.88 -6.45 -27.84
CA ALA A 104 7.91 -7.64 -28.69
C ALA A 104 8.29 -7.30 -30.16
N ALA A 105 7.80 -6.17 -30.66
CA ALA A 105 8.03 -5.66 -32.00
C ALA A 105 8.44 -4.16 -31.93
N PRO A 106 9.74 -3.87 -31.74
CA PRO A 106 10.26 -2.50 -31.54
C PRO A 106 9.92 -1.50 -32.65
N ASP A 107 9.66 -1.99 -33.86
CA ASP A 107 9.32 -1.20 -35.04
C ASP A 107 7.82 -1.11 -35.33
N HIS A 108 6.96 -1.65 -34.46
CA HIS A 108 5.52 -1.66 -34.66
C HIS A 108 4.94 -0.23 -34.68
N GLU A 109 4.62 0.26 -35.88
CA GLU A 109 4.29 1.65 -36.16
C GLU A 109 3.08 2.15 -35.37
N GLN A 110 1.97 1.40 -35.38
CA GLN A 110 0.76 1.80 -34.66
C GLN A 110 0.99 1.93 -33.15
N ALA A 111 1.71 1.00 -32.53
CA ALA A 111 2.01 1.02 -31.10
C ALA A 111 2.93 2.18 -30.74
N ARG A 112 3.93 2.45 -31.58
CA ARG A 112 4.82 3.62 -31.47
C ARG A 112 4.02 4.93 -31.56
N GLN A 113 3.15 5.07 -32.54
CA GLN A 113 2.31 6.26 -32.70
C GLN A 113 1.33 6.43 -31.53
N ALA A 114 0.69 5.34 -31.07
CA ALA A 114 -0.20 5.37 -29.91
C ALA A 114 0.51 5.76 -28.61
N LEU A 115 1.80 5.41 -28.48
CA LEU A 115 2.68 5.85 -27.38
C LEU A 115 3.30 7.24 -27.63
N GLY A 116 2.99 7.89 -28.74
CA GLY A 116 3.45 9.25 -29.06
C GLY A 116 4.84 9.34 -29.70
N TYR A 117 5.33 8.29 -30.35
CA TYR A 117 6.57 8.32 -31.14
C TYR A 117 6.35 8.80 -32.58
N VAL A 118 7.38 9.41 -33.17
CA VAL A 118 7.48 9.88 -34.57
C VAL A 118 8.76 9.33 -35.21
N ARG A 119 8.79 9.20 -36.56
CA ARG A 119 9.95 8.72 -37.33
C ARG A 119 10.86 9.89 -37.73
N GLU A 120 12.14 9.83 -37.38
CA GLU A 120 13.17 10.81 -37.78
C GLU A 120 14.50 10.13 -38.08
N GLY A 121 15.10 10.43 -39.24
CA GLY A 121 16.37 9.80 -39.66
C GLY A 121 16.31 8.28 -39.83
N GLY A 122 15.10 7.70 -39.86
CA GLY A 122 14.89 6.25 -39.85
C GLY A 122 14.67 5.65 -38.45
N GLU A 123 14.76 6.43 -37.37
CA GLU A 123 14.58 5.95 -35.99
C GLU A 123 13.26 6.45 -35.37
N TRP A 124 12.77 5.74 -34.35
CA TRP A 124 11.59 6.14 -33.57
C TRP A 124 11.98 7.05 -32.40
N VAL A 125 11.45 8.27 -32.37
CA VAL A 125 11.71 9.27 -31.33
C VAL A 125 10.39 9.70 -30.68
N LEU A 126 10.34 9.84 -29.36
CA LEU A 126 9.12 10.27 -28.66
C LEU A 126 8.83 11.75 -28.96
N ALA A 127 7.66 12.09 -29.49
CA ALA A 127 7.29 13.46 -29.88
C ALA A 127 7.32 14.44 -28.69
N ALA A 128 6.99 13.98 -27.48
CA ALA A 128 7.09 14.77 -26.25
C ALA A 128 8.55 15.10 -25.86
N ALA A 129 9.52 14.28 -26.26
CA ALA A 129 10.94 14.57 -26.07
C ALA A 129 11.41 15.73 -26.98
N LYS A 130 10.70 15.99 -28.08
CA LYS A 130 11.00 17.09 -29.01
C LYS A 130 10.50 18.45 -28.54
N ALA A 131 9.45 18.48 -27.71
CA ALA A 131 9.04 19.70 -27.00
C ALA A 131 9.94 20.02 -25.78
N ALA A 132 10.89 19.13 -25.46
CA ALA A 132 11.73 19.18 -24.25
C ALA A 132 13.25 19.31 -24.53
N ASP A 133 13.71 19.35 -25.78
CA ASP A 133 15.14 19.55 -26.07
C ASP A 133 15.45 21.05 -26.04
N PRO A 134 16.09 21.50 -24.94
CA PRO A 134 17.51 21.69 -25.08
C PRO A 134 18.20 20.94 -23.96
N ARG A 135 18.84 19.82 -24.29
CA ARG A 135 20.10 19.46 -23.66
C ARG A 135 21.03 20.64 -23.93
N PRO A 136 21.44 21.41 -22.91
CA PRO A 136 22.58 22.26 -23.09
C PRO A 136 23.78 21.34 -23.32
N ALA A 137 24.71 21.76 -24.18
CA ALA A 137 26.02 21.14 -24.23
C ALA A 137 26.60 21.06 -22.80
N PRO A 138 27.40 20.04 -22.46
CA PRO A 138 28.02 19.93 -21.15
C PRO A 138 28.72 21.24 -20.80
N GLY A 139 28.25 21.95 -19.76
CA GLY A 139 28.79 23.24 -19.33
C GLY A 139 27.97 24.50 -19.63
N VAL A 140 26.75 24.38 -20.17
CA VAL A 140 25.82 25.53 -20.28
C VAL A 140 24.70 25.38 -19.24
N GLU A 141 24.77 26.11 -18.13
CA GLU A 141 23.63 26.28 -17.23
C GLU A 141 22.53 27.04 -17.98
N THR A 142 21.54 26.33 -18.53
CA THR A 142 20.28 26.98 -18.91
C THR A 142 19.59 27.47 -17.64
N PRO A 143 19.05 28.70 -17.60
CA PRO A 143 18.30 29.17 -16.45
C PRO A 143 17.18 28.17 -16.14
N VAL A 144 17.18 27.63 -14.92
CA VAL A 144 16.05 26.85 -14.40
C VAL A 144 14.79 27.67 -14.68
N ALA A 145 13.81 27.07 -15.36
CA ALA A 145 12.56 27.75 -15.67
C ALA A 145 12.00 28.37 -14.38
N LYS A 146 11.62 29.66 -14.43
CA LYS A 146 10.96 30.36 -13.34
C LYS A 146 9.69 29.59 -12.96
N ASP A 147 9.80 28.79 -11.90
CA ASP A 147 8.76 28.16 -11.10
C ASP A 147 7.54 27.59 -11.86
N ASN A 148 7.46 26.25 -11.99
CA ASN A 148 6.32 25.54 -12.57
C ASN A 148 5.03 25.69 -11.72
N LEU A 149 5.12 26.21 -10.51
CA LEU A 149 4.01 26.40 -9.58
C LEU A 149 3.24 27.71 -9.82
N THR A 150 3.62 28.48 -10.84
CA THR A 150 2.91 29.71 -11.23
C THR A 150 2.01 29.48 -12.45
N ALA A 151 0.82 30.07 -12.42
CA ALA A 151 -0.12 29.97 -13.53
C ALA A 151 0.46 30.71 -14.77
N PRO A 152 0.47 30.09 -15.97
CA PRO A 152 0.95 30.75 -17.17
C PRO A 152 0.16 32.02 -17.50
N PRO A 153 0.77 33.02 -18.17
CA PRO A 153 0.05 34.18 -18.68
C PRO A 153 -1.16 33.79 -19.53
N GLY A 154 -2.28 34.51 -19.38
CA GLY A 154 -3.53 34.21 -20.09
C GLY A 154 -4.38 33.10 -19.47
N THR A 155 -3.95 32.52 -18.34
CA THR A 155 -4.80 31.58 -17.57
C THR A 155 -6.10 32.28 -17.14
N PRO A 156 -7.28 31.67 -17.36
CA PRO A 156 -8.55 32.23 -16.94
C PRO A 156 -8.57 32.56 -15.44
N LYS A 157 -9.03 33.76 -15.08
CA LYS A 157 -9.13 34.18 -13.67
C LYS A 157 -9.91 33.18 -12.81
N SER A 158 -10.99 32.62 -13.35
CA SER A 158 -11.78 31.58 -12.67
C SER A 158 -10.99 30.31 -12.33
N ALA A 159 -10.01 29.94 -13.17
CA ALA A 159 -9.12 28.82 -12.91
C ALA A 159 -8.10 29.16 -11.81
N ILE A 160 -7.51 30.36 -11.86
CA ILE A 160 -6.58 30.86 -10.83
C ILE A 160 -7.29 30.92 -9.47
N ASP A 161 -8.46 31.56 -9.41
CA ASP A 161 -9.22 31.71 -8.18
C ASP A 161 -9.60 30.35 -7.57
N ALA A 162 -9.92 29.35 -8.39
CA ALA A 162 -10.20 28.00 -7.94
C ALA A 162 -8.95 27.28 -7.42
N ILE A 163 -7.80 27.44 -8.08
CA ILE A 163 -6.52 26.91 -7.59
C ILE A 163 -6.17 27.51 -6.22
N GLU A 164 -6.26 28.83 -6.07
CA GLU A 164 -5.93 29.50 -4.81
C GLU A 164 -6.86 29.10 -3.66
N ARG A 165 -8.16 28.92 -3.93
CA ARG A 165 -9.09 28.37 -2.92
C ARG A 165 -8.72 26.95 -2.52
N GLY A 166 -8.45 26.07 -3.50
CA GLY A 166 -8.03 24.70 -3.22
C GLY A 166 -6.74 24.63 -2.39
N LYS A 167 -5.73 25.44 -2.75
CA LYS A 167 -4.47 25.55 -2.00
C LYS A 167 -4.72 26.04 -0.56
N ALA A 168 -5.53 27.07 -0.38
CA ALA A 168 -5.85 27.61 0.95
C ALA A 168 -6.52 26.56 1.84
N ILE A 169 -7.42 25.75 1.28
CA ILE A 169 -8.05 24.62 2.00
C ILE A 169 -6.99 23.62 2.47
N LEU A 170 -6.08 23.22 1.58
CA LEU A 170 -5.02 22.25 1.92
C LEU A 170 -4.01 22.82 2.94
N GLU A 171 -3.64 24.10 2.83
CA GLU A 171 -2.74 24.74 3.79
C GLU A 171 -3.35 24.84 5.18
N GLU A 172 -4.66 25.09 5.28
CA GLU A 172 -5.34 25.07 6.58
C GLU A 172 -5.43 23.65 7.14
N ALA A 173 -5.67 22.65 6.29
CA ALA A 173 -5.70 21.25 6.69
C ALA A 173 -4.36 20.76 7.29
N LYS A 174 -3.22 21.26 6.78
CA LYS A 174 -1.89 20.95 7.35
C LYS A 174 -1.76 21.42 8.80
N LYS A 175 -2.51 22.45 9.22
CA LYS A 175 -2.53 22.94 10.60
C LYS A 175 -3.50 22.16 11.49
N ASN A 176 -4.51 21.51 10.91
CA ASN A 176 -5.50 20.72 11.62
C ASN A 176 -5.61 19.29 11.06
N PRO A 177 -4.79 18.36 11.57
CA PRO A 177 -4.71 16.99 11.06
C PRO A 177 -6.02 16.18 11.12
N LYS A 178 -7.01 16.62 11.92
CA LYS A 178 -8.30 15.92 12.07
C LYS A 178 -9.21 16.06 10.85
N GLN A 179 -9.04 17.12 10.05
CA GLN A 179 -9.91 17.41 8.90
C GLN A 179 -9.23 17.20 7.54
N VAL A 180 -8.07 16.53 7.53
CA VAL A 180 -7.21 16.38 6.33
C VAL A 180 -7.96 15.75 5.16
N VAL A 181 -8.75 14.70 5.42
CA VAL A 181 -9.48 13.99 4.35
C VAL A 181 -10.63 14.83 3.81
N GLU A 182 -11.41 15.48 4.68
CA GLU A 182 -12.52 16.35 4.26
C GLU A 182 -12.02 17.56 3.49
N ALA A 183 -10.96 18.21 3.97
CA ALA A 183 -10.31 19.29 3.27
C ALA A 183 -9.74 18.85 1.92
N GLY A 184 -9.19 17.64 1.84
CA GLY A 184 -8.78 17.01 0.58
C GLY A 184 -9.92 16.92 -0.42
N GLU A 185 -11.11 16.43 -0.01
CA GLU A 185 -12.29 16.33 -0.87
C GLU A 185 -12.78 17.71 -1.36
N LEU A 186 -12.80 18.71 -0.47
CA LEU A 186 -13.14 20.09 -0.82
C LEU A 186 -12.14 20.69 -1.82
N ALA A 187 -10.84 20.44 -1.61
CA ALA A 187 -9.79 20.90 -2.51
C ALA A 187 -9.89 20.20 -3.88
N VAL A 188 -10.16 18.89 -3.93
CA VAL A 188 -10.45 18.15 -5.17
C VAL A 188 -11.57 18.83 -5.96
N ALA A 189 -12.65 19.23 -5.29
CA ALA A 189 -13.76 19.92 -5.94
C ALA A 189 -13.34 21.28 -6.54
N GLU A 190 -12.51 22.06 -5.84
CA GLU A 190 -11.97 23.32 -6.37
C GLU A 190 -11.02 23.11 -7.55
N PHE A 191 -10.10 22.14 -7.49
CA PHE A 191 -9.19 21.88 -8.61
C PHE A 191 -9.92 21.32 -9.83
N LYS A 192 -11.01 20.54 -9.65
CA LYS A 192 -11.91 20.16 -10.75
C LYS A 192 -12.60 21.37 -11.40
N LYS A 193 -12.96 22.40 -10.63
CA LYS A 193 -13.47 23.68 -11.20
C LYS A 193 -12.39 24.39 -12.01
N ALA A 194 -11.13 24.38 -11.55
CA ALA A 194 -10.01 24.96 -12.28
C ALA A 194 -9.78 24.25 -13.63
N ILE A 195 -9.81 22.91 -13.64
CA ILE A 195 -9.69 22.08 -14.85
C ILE A 195 -10.86 22.34 -15.81
N LYS A 196 -12.09 22.52 -15.29
CA LYS A 196 -13.25 22.88 -16.13
C LYS A 196 -13.08 24.24 -16.80
N ALA A 197 -12.45 25.19 -16.12
CA ALA A 197 -12.15 26.52 -16.66
C ALA A 197 -10.96 26.50 -17.64
N SER A 198 -9.97 25.64 -17.42
CA SER A 198 -8.84 25.42 -18.33
C SER A 198 -8.33 23.98 -18.27
N LYS A 199 -8.74 23.16 -19.25
CA LYS A 199 -8.46 21.71 -19.26
C LYS A 199 -6.99 21.34 -19.46
N ASP A 200 -6.22 22.23 -20.08
CA ASP A 200 -4.81 22.03 -20.44
C ASP A 200 -3.86 22.75 -19.47
N LEU A 201 -4.37 23.19 -18.32
CA LEU A 201 -3.57 23.81 -17.26
C LEU A 201 -2.88 22.74 -16.39
N ALA A 202 -1.61 22.47 -16.67
CA ALA A 202 -0.79 21.50 -15.91
C ALA A 202 -0.82 21.74 -14.39
N LEU A 203 -0.80 23.01 -13.97
CA LEU A 203 -0.84 23.40 -12.55
C LEU A 203 -2.11 22.93 -11.82
N ALA A 204 -3.27 22.95 -12.49
CA ALA A 204 -4.52 22.49 -11.90
C ALA A 204 -4.52 20.96 -11.69
N TRP A 205 -3.97 20.22 -12.66
CA TRP A 205 -3.81 18.77 -12.57
C TRP A 205 -2.80 18.37 -11.49
N TYR A 206 -1.70 19.11 -11.37
CA TYR A 206 -0.71 18.93 -10.30
C TYR A 206 -1.36 19.05 -8.91
N HIS A 207 -2.08 20.14 -8.67
CA HIS A 207 -2.74 20.34 -7.39
C HIS A 207 -3.90 19.38 -7.13
N LEU A 208 -4.60 18.93 -8.18
CA LEU A 208 -5.57 17.85 -8.06
C LEU A 208 -4.91 16.56 -7.57
N GLY A 209 -3.72 16.24 -8.10
CA GLY A 209 -2.89 15.12 -7.64
C GLY A 209 -2.57 15.19 -6.16
N ILE A 210 -2.10 16.35 -5.70
CA ILE A 210 -1.83 16.61 -4.27
C ILE A 210 -3.10 16.43 -3.44
N ALA A 211 -4.23 16.96 -3.89
CA ALA A 211 -5.50 16.83 -3.16
C ALA A 211 -5.92 15.35 -3.02
N TYR A 212 -5.69 14.52 -4.05
CA TYR A 212 -5.93 13.08 -3.95
C TYR A 212 -4.95 12.37 -3.00
N GLN A 213 -3.69 12.82 -2.87
CA GLN A 213 -2.80 12.31 -1.83
C GLN A 213 -3.32 12.65 -0.41
N PHE A 214 -3.93 13.82 -0.20
CA PHE A 214 -4.57 14.18 1.08
C PHE A 214 -5.75 13.25 1.43
N THR A 215 -6.50 12.80 0.42
CA THR A 215 -7.59 11.82 0.60
C THR A 215 -7.11 10.37 0.60
N LYS A 216 -5.80 10.15 0.37
CA LYS A 216 -5.14 8.84 0.19
C LYS A 216 -5.63 8.05 -1.02
N ASP A 217 -6.18 8.74 -2.01
CA ASP A 217 -6.62 8.19 -3.28
C ASP A 217 -5.45 8.18 -4.28
N TYR A 218 -4.44 7.37 -3.98
CA TYR A 218 -3.15 7.46 -4.67
C TYR A 218 -3.21 7.08 -6.16
N ARG A 219 -4.18 6.26 -6.59
CA ARG A 219 -4.36 5.97 -8.02
C ARG A 219 -4.84 7.19 -8.78
N GLU A 220 -5.83 7.91 -8.25
CA GLU A 220 -6.29 9.15 -8.85
C GLU A 220 -5.21 10.24 -8.80
N ALA A 221 -4.36 10.22 -7.77
CA ALA A 221 -3.17 11.07 -7.73
C ALA A 221 -2.22 10.74 -8.89
N VAL A 222 -1.91 9.46 -9.13
CA VAL A 222 -1.09 9.01 -10.27
C VAL A 222 -1.67 9.51 -11.60
N ASP A 223 -2.98 9.36 -11.82
CA ASP A 223 -3.64 9.81 -13.06
C ASP A 223 -3.52 11.33 -13.25
N ALA A 224 -3.83 12.10 -12.20
CA ALA A 224 -3.80 13.56 -12.25
C ALA A 224 -2.37 14.09 -12.44
N LEU A 225 -1.38 13.53 -11.75
CA LEU A 225 0.02 13.95 -11.85
C LEU A 225 0.64 13.53 -13.18
N SER A 226 0.29 12.35 -13.69
CA SER A 226 0.67 11.93 -15.04
C SER A 226 0.11 12.88 -16.09
N ARG A 227 -1.13 13.35 -15.92
CA ARG A 227 -1.72 14.37 -16.79
C ARG A 227 -0.97 15.70 -16.69
N ALA A 228 -0.61 16.15 -15.49
CA ALA A 228 0.19 17.37 -15.29
C ALA A 228 1.53 17.31 -16.03
N ILE A 229 2.25 16.18 -15.92
CA ILE A 229 3.54 15.96 -16.61
C ILE A 229 3.35 15.87 -18.13
N SER A 230 2.25 15.26 -18.61
CA SER A 230 1.97 15.22 -20.06
C SER A 230 1.72 16.61 -20.66
N LEU A 231 1.16 17.54 -19.87
CA LEU A 231 0.90 18.92 -20.26
C LEU A 231 2.14 19.81 -20.10
N ASN A 232 2.99 19.53 -19.11
CA ASN A 232 4.28 20.18 -18.91
C ASN A 232 5.37 19.14 -18.59
N PRO A 233 6.12 18.68 -19.61
CA PRO A 233 7.19 17.70 -19.42
C PRO A 233 8.37 18.16 -18.54
N ARG A 234 8.46 19.47 -18.24
CA ARG A 234 9.51 20.04 -17.38
C ARG A 234 9.03 20.28 -15.93
N PHE A 235 7.86 19.76 -15.56
CA PHE A 235 7.25 19.91 -14.24
C PHE A 235 7.87 18.94 -13.22
N TYR A 236 9.11 19.19 -12.82
CA TYR A 236 9.85 18.31 -11.91
C TYR A 236 9.18 18.16 -10.53
N GLU A 237 8.44 19.17 -10.05
CA GLU A 237 7.64 19.06 -8.82
C GLU A 237 6.53 18.01 -8.97
N ALA A 238 5.83 17.99 -10.11
CA ALA A 238 4.82 16.97 -10.39
C ALA A 238 5.42 15.57 -10.55
N MET A 239 6.65 15.46 -11.05
CA MET A 239 7.37 14.19 -11.10
C MET A 239 7.70 13.66 -9.71
N VAL A 240 8.10 14.53 -8.77
CA VAL A 240 8.31 14.11 -7.38
C VAL A 240 7.00 13.66 -6.74
N GLU A 241 5.92 14.45 -6.86
CA GLU A 241 4.63 14.04 -6.29
C GLU A 241 4.11 12.73 -6.93
N LEU A 242 4.38 12.51 -8.22
CA LEU A 242 4.02 11.25 -8.89
C LEU A 242 4.83 10.08 -8.33
N GLY A 243 6.12 10.30 -8.07
CA GLY A 243 6.97 9.33 -7.38
C GLY A 243 6.44 8.99 -5.99
N ASP A 244 5.99 10.00 -5.23
CA ASP A 244 5.40 9.81 -3.91
C ASP A 244 4.11 8.99 -3.99
N ALA A 245 3.22 9.30 -4.94
CA ALA A 245 2.00 8.53 -5.16
C ALA A 245 2.29 7.06 -5.51
N TYR A 246 3.31 6.79 -6.35
CA TYR A 246 3.76 5.43 -6.64
C TYR A 246 4.37 4.74 -5.41
N ALA A 247 5.13 5.46 -4.58
CA ALA A 247 5.69 4.92 -3.34
C ALA A 247 4.58 4.48 -2.36
N TRP A 248 3.50 5.26 -2.24
CA TRP A 248 2.33 4.90 -1.43
C TRP A 248 1.56 3.71 -2.00
N LEU A 249 1.53 3.56 -3.33
CA LEU A 249 1.02 2.36 -4.01
C LEU A 249 2.00 1.18 -3.98
N ARG A 250 3.11 1.28 -3.23
CA ARG A 250 4.18 0.28 -3.14
C ARG A 250 4.85 -0.06 -4.47
N ASN A 251 4.76 0.83 -5.46
CA ASN A 251 5.51 0.73 -6.70
C ASN A 251 6.82 1.51 -6.56
N GLU A 252 7.70 0.98 -5.72
CA GLU A 252 8.96 1.63 -5.32
C GLU A 252 9.90 1.85 -6.51
N ASP A 253 9.89 0.94 -7.50
CA ASP A 253 10.69 1.08 -8.71
C ASP A 253 10.25 2.29 -9.55
N LYS A 254 8.93 2.46 -9.78
CA LYS A 254 8.41 3.65 -10.47
C LYS A 254 8.64 4.92 -9.66
N ALA A 255 8.57 4.84 -8.32
CA ALA A 255 8.85 5.99 -7.47
C ALA A 255 10.27 6.53 -7.69
N VAL A 256 11.27 5.65 -7.62
CA VAL A 256 12.68 6.01 -7.86
C VAL A 256 12.91 6.51 -9.29
N GLU A 257 12.27 5.88 -10.29
CA GLU A 257 12.34 6.34 -11.69
C GLU A 257 11.85 7.80 -11.84
N HIS A 258 10.73 8.15 -11.21
CA HIS A 258 10.17 9.50 -11.31
C HIS A 258 10.97 10.54 -10.51
N TYR A 259 11.54 10.18 -9.36
CA TYR A 259 12.48 11.05 -8.66
C TYR A 259 13.74 11.30 -9.49
N ALA A 260 14.29 10.27 -10.15
CA ALA A 260 15.45 10.41 -11.01
C ALA A 260 15.16 11.37 -12.18
N LYS A 261 14.00 11.26 -12.84
CA LYS A 261 13.58 12.22 -13.88
C LYS A 261 13.46 13.66 -13.36
N ALA A 262 12.94 13.84 -12.15
CA ALA A 262 12.89 15.17 -11.53
C ALA A 262 14.30 15.73 -11.29
N LEU A 263 15.23 14.88 -10.85
CA LEU A 263 16.63 15.24 -10.58
C LEU A 263 17.44 15.48 -11.87
N GLU A 264 17.10 14.83 -12.99
CA GLU A 264 17.66 15.16 -14.31
C GLU A 264 17.34 16.60 -14.73
N LEU A 265 16.12 17.07 -14.40
CA LEU A 265 15.68 18.44 -14.70
C LEU A 265 16.17 19.47 -13.67
N LYS A 266 16.23 19.08 -12.39
CA LYS A 266 16.67 19.93 -11.28
C LYS A 266 17.50 19.12 -10.27
N PRO A 267 18.81 18.97 -10.49
CA PRO A 267 19.70 18.20 -9.61
C PRO A 267 19.76 18.71 -8.16
N THR A 268 19.43 19.99 -7.94
CA THR A 268 19.44 20.65 -6.63
C THR A 268 18.09 20.58 -5.90
N TYR A 269 17.13 19.79 -6.38
CA TYR A 269 15.84 19.65 -5.70
C TYR A 269 15.93 18.68 -4.52
N ALA A 270 16.19 19.22 -3.33
CA ALA A 270 16.44 18.45 -2.10
C ALA A 270 15.31 17.46 -1.77
N LEU A 271 14.06 17.84 -2.05
CA LEU A 271 12.87 17.00 -1.83
C LEU A 271 12.96 15.66 -2.57
N ALA A 272 13.41 15.66 -3.83
CA ALA A 272 13.56 14.43 -4.62
C ALA A 272 14.65 13.50 -4.06
N TRP A 273 15.76 14.06 -3.59
CA TRP A 273 16.82 13.29 -2.92
C TRP A 273 16.33 12.68 -1.61
N ARG A 274 15.62 13.45 -0.78
CA ARG A 274 15.03 12.96 0.46
C ARG A 274 14.05 11.82 0.21
N ASN A 275 13.13 11.99 -0.75
CA ASN A 275 12.12 10.98 -1.06
C ASN A 275 12.76 9.73 -1.70
N THR A 276 13.84 9.88 -2.48
CA THR A 276 14.68 8.76 -2.93
C THR A 276 15.28 8.01 -1.74
N ALA A 277 15.86 8.71 -0.76
CA ALA A 277 16.43 8.07 0.43
C ALA A 277 15.38 7.25 1.20
N LEU A 278 14.17 7.80 1.39
CA LEU A 278 13.06 7.12 2.05
C LEU A 278 12.63 5.85 1.31
N VAL A 279 12.50 5.92 -0.03
CA VAL A 279 12.12 4.73 -0.82
C VAL A 279 13.23 3.70 -0.85
N GLU A 280 14.50 4.09 -0.94
CA GLU A 280 15.61 3.15 -0.88
C GLU A 280 15.76 2.49 0.50
N MET A 281 15.38 3.18 1.59
CA MET A 281 15.25 2.54 2.91
C MET A 281 14.18 1.44 2.92
N LYS A 282 13.01 1.70 2.33
CA LYS A 282 11.93 0.68 2.21
C LYS A 282 12.36 -0.50 1.36
N ARG A 283 13.11 -0.26 0.27
CA ARG A 283 13.76 -1.28 -0.57
C ARG A 283 14.95 -1.97 0.10
N ARG A 284 15.34 -1.55 1.31
CA ARG A 284 16.50 -2.02 2.07
C ARG A 284 17.85 -1.83 1.36
N ARG A 285 17.92 -0.85 0.45
CA ARG A 285 19.13 -0.43 -0.26
C ARG A 285 19.82 0.69 0.50
N PHE A 286 20.35 0.36 1.68
CA PHE A 286 20.79 1.37 2.64
C PHE A 286 22.02 2.18 2.17
N LYS A 287 22.86 1.63 1.28
CA LYS A 287 24.00 2.38 0.72
C LYS A 287 23.51 3.46 -0.25
N GLU A 288 22.55 3.12 -1.10
CA GLU A 288 21.88 4.04 -2.01
C GLU A 288 21.08 5.09 -1.23
N ALA A 289 20.37 4.67 -0.17
CA ALA A 289 19.68 5.57 0.74
C ALA A 289 20.64 6.57 1.41
N ARG A 290 21.82 6.13 1.85
CA ARG A 290 22.87 6.99 2.42
C ARG A 290 23.31 8.07 1.45
N ILE A 291 23.61 7.69 0.20
CA ILE A 291 24.03 8.65 -0.85
C ILE A 291 22.95 9.71 -1.08
N ALA A 292 21.68 9.30 -1.22
CA ALA A 292 20.58 10.22 -1.42
C ALA A 292 20.33 11.11 -0.19
N CYS A 293 20.44 10.54 1.02
CA CYS A 293 20.30 11.26 2.27
C CYS A 293 21.40 12.32 2.45
N ASP A 294 22.66 11.99 2.11
CA ASP A 294 23.77 12.94 2.14
C ASP A 294 23.53 14.13 1.20
N LYS A 295 23.04 13.86 -0.01
CA LYS A 295 22.68 14.92 -0.96
C LYS A 295 21.51 15.78 -0.49
N ALA A 296 20.50 15.19 0.12
CA ALA A 296 19.41 15.95 0.72
C ALA A 296 19.89 16.85 1.87
N ILE A 297 20.77 16.36 2.74
CA ILE A 297 21.37 17.15 3.84
C ILE A 297 22.27 18.26 3.30
N GLU A 298 23.07 17.99 2.27
CA GLU A 298 23.93 19.00 1.62
C GLU A 298 23.10 20.19 1.09
N LEU A 299 21.98 19.89 0.44
CA LEU A 299 21.11 20.90 -0.18
C LEU A 299 20.22 21.62 0.84
N GLU A 300 19.68 20.91 1.83
CA GLU A 300 18.81 21.47 2.88
C GLU A 300 19.20 20.94 4.27
N PRO A 301 20.27 21.48 4.89
CA PRO A 301 20.75 21.01 6.19
C PRO A 301 19.78 21.23 7.35
N GLY A 302 18.70 21.98 7.15
CA GLY A 302 17.67 22.25 8.15
C GLY A 302 16.51 21.26 8.16
N GLU A 303 16.35 20.43 7.12
CA GLU A 303 15.17 19.59 6.93
C GLU A 303 15.14 18.44 7.95
N GLN A 304 14.09 18.40 8.76
CA GLN A 304 14.02 17.57 9.95
C GLN A 304 13.87 16.08 9.64
N THR A 305 13.14 15.74 8.57
CA THR A 305 12.89 14.34 8.17
C THR A 305 14.19 13.66 7.76
N THR A 306 14.99 14.34 6.94
CA THR A 306 16.27 13.87 6.42
C THR A 306 17.27 13.66 7.56
N LYS A 307 17.30 14.59 8.52
CA LYS A 307 18.08 14.42 9.76
C LYS A 307 17.62 13.22 10.59
N ALA A 308 16.33 12.98 10.68
CA ALA A 308 15.77 11.88 11.45
C ALA A 308 16.12 10.51 10.86
N ILE A 309 16.14 10.39 9.52
CA ILE A 309 16.42 9.11 8.84
C ILE A 309 17.91 8.79 8.73
N SER A 310 18.80 9.79 8.69
CA SER A 310 20.26 9.59 8.61
C SER A 310 20.80 8.56 9.63
N PRO A 311 20.58 8.70 10.95
CA PRO A 311 21.09 7.73 11.92
C PRO A 311 20.41 6.35 11.79
N MET A 312 19.18 6.29 11.27
CA MET A 312 18.52 5.00 11.01
C MET A 312 19.22 4.25 9.87
N ILE A 313 19.57 4.95 8.78
CA ILE A 313 20.33 4.40 7.66
C ILE A 313 21.68 3.87 8.14
N ASP A 314 22.40 4.66 8.96
CA ASP A 314 23.71 4.26 9.49
C ASP A 314 23.59 3.00 10.38
N ALA A 315 22.53 2.89 11.18
CA ALA A 315 22.26 1.70 12.00
C ALA A 315 21.99 0.45 11.14
N GLU A 316 21.24 0.57 10.05
CA GLU A 316 21.01 -0.56 9.14
C GLU A 316 22.28 -0.97 8.38
N ILE A 317 23.13 -0.01 7.98
CA ILE A 317 24.42 -0.31 7.35
C ILE A 317 25.35 -1.03 8.33
N LYS A 318 25.37 -0.61 9.60
CA LYS A 318 26.16 -1.24 10.66
C LYS A 318 25.63 -2.65 11.00
N GLY A 319 24.33 -2.86 10.88
CA GLY A 319 23.67 -4.11 11.24
C GLY A 319 23.55 -4.30 12.76
N PRO A 320 23.01 -5.46 13.21
CA PRO A 320 22.68 -5.69 14.61
C PRO A 320 23.89 -5.88 15.55
N GLY A 321 25.10 -5.99 15.00
CA GLY A 321 26.34 -6.10 15.77
C GLY A 321 26.63 -7.49 16.35
N PHE A 322 26.03 -8.54 15.81
CA PHE A 322 26.18 -9.92 16.32
C PHE A 322 27.55 -10.56 16.05
N GLY A 323 28.27 -10.11 15.01
CA GLY A 323 29.59 -10.65 14.67
C GLY A 323 29.56 -12.16 14.43
N GLU A 324 30.52 -12.89 15.01
CA GLU A 324 30.64 -14.35 14.86
C GLU A 324 29.51 -15.15 15.51
N GLN A 325 28.70 -14.52 16.37
CA GLN A 325 27.56 -15.18 17.03
C GLN A 325 26.30 -15.19 16.13
N GLU A 326 26.34 -14.54 14.98
CA GLU A 326 25.19 -14.43 14.08
C GLU A 326 24.75 -15.79 13.54
N THR A 327 23.47 -16.11 13.79
CA THR A 327 22.75 -17.22 13.19
C THR A 327 21.63 -16.69 12.32
N ARG A 328 21.51 -17.23 11.11
CA ARG A 328 20.44 -16.88 10.16
C ARG A 328 19.56 -18.09 9.86
N LYS A 329 18.25 -17.87 9.90
CA LYS A 329 17.25 -18.85 9.45
C LYS A 329 16.30 -18.18 8.48
N ARG A 330 16.36 -18.60 7.22
CA ARG A 330 15.42 -18.17 6.18
C ARG A 330 14.28 -19.17 6.06
N SER A 331 13.06 -18.67 6.09
CA SER A 331 11.83 -19.39 5.75
C SER A 331 11.21 -18.79 4.49
N ARG A 332 9.93 -19.10 4.22
CA ARG A 332 9.25 -18.64 2.99
C ARG A 332 9.07 -17.13 2.98
N HIS A 333 8.65 -16.55 4.10
CA HIS A 333 8.29 -15.13 4.20
C HIS A 333 9.24 -14.35 5.11
N PHE A 334 10.12 -15.00 5.87
CA PHE A 334 10.95 -14.34 6.88
C PHE A 334 12.42 -14.76 6.83
N GLU A 335 13.29 -13.85 7.27
CA GLU A 335 14.69 -14.11 7.56
C GLU A 335 14.97 -13.71 9.00
N VAL A 336 15.08 -14.71 9.87
CA VAL A 336 15.43 -14.52 11.28
C VAL A 336 16.94 -14.43 11.41
N ILE A 337 17.43 -13.37 12.06
CA ILE A 337 18.84 -13.08 12.32
C ILE A 337 19.00 -12.90 13.83
N THR A 338 19.87 -13.67 14.47
CA THR A 338 20.00 -13.68 15.94
C THR A 338 21.42 -13.98 16.41
N ASP A 339 21.82 -13.46 17.58
CA ASP A 339 23.01 -13.91 18.33
C ASP A 339 22.72 -15.02 19.35
N GLY A 340 21.48 -15.55 19.35
CA GLY A 340 20.99 -16.56 20.29
C GLY A 340 21.18 -18.01 19.85
N GLY A 341 21.82 -18.26 18.71
CA GLY A 341 22.02 -19.60 18.15
C GLY A 341 20.79 -20.19 17.45
N THR A 342 20.93 -21.45 17.03
CA THR A 342 19.94 -22.14 16.17
C THR A 342 18.60 -22.37 16.86
N HIS A 343 18.59 -22.64 18.17
CA HIS A 343 17.35 -22.87 18.92
C HIS A 343 16.38 -21.69 18.81
N ILE A 344 16.86 -20.47 19.09
CA ILE A 344 16.06 -19.25 19.00
C ILE A 344 15.63 -19.00 17.55
N ALA A 345 16.55 -19.17 16.59
CA ALA A 345 16.25 -18.96 15.18
C ALA A 345 15.13 -19.89 14.67
N ASP A 346 15.15 -21.16 15.05
CA ASP A 346 14.15 -22.15 14.66
C ASP A 346 12.78 -21.86 15.29
N VAL A 347 12.74 -21.60 16.62
CA VAL A 347 11.48 -21.31 17.33
C VAL A 347 10.80 -20.07 16.75
N MET A 348 11.56 -19.00 16.50
CA MET A 348 11.03 -17.75 15.95
C MET A 348 10.55 -17.95 14.51
N SER A 349 11.36 -18.60 13.66
CA SER A 349 11.03 -18.83 12.25
C SER A 349 9.78 -19.68 12.07
N GLU A 350 9.63 -20.77 12.83
CA GLU A 350 8.43 -21.61 12.77
C GLU A 350 7.17 -20.86 13.19
N ASN A 351 7.24 -20.05 14.26
CA ASN A 351 6.09 -19.30 14.73
C ASN A 351 5.70 -18.18 13.77
N LEU A 352 6.66 -17.49 13.16
CA LEU A 352 6.41 -16.47 12.13
C LEU A 352 5.61 -17.04 10.95
N GLU A 353 5.98 -18.22 10.44
CA GLU A 353 5.24 -18.87 9.34
C GLU A 353 3.84 -19.33 9.77
N ARG A 354 3.67 -19.78 11.01
CA ARG A 354 2.34 -20.10 11.57
C ARG A 354 1.46 -18.86 11.66
N ILE A 355 1.99 -17.77 12.20
CA ILE A 355 1.32 -16.46 12.30
C ILE A 355 0.85 -16.03 10.91
N TYR A 356 1.78 -16.06 9.95
CA TYR A 356 1.49 -15.66 8.59
C TYR A 356 0.39 -16.48 7.94
N THR A 357 0.43 -17.81 8.10
CA THR A 357 -0.61 -18.73 7.60
C THR A 357 -1.99 -18.41 8.19
N ILE A 358 -2.04 -17.96 9.44
CA ILE A 358 -3.30 -17.55 10.09
C ILE A 358 -3.81 -16.25 9.47
N TYR A 359 -2.96 -15.24 9.35
CA TYR A 359 -3.36 -13.93 8.82
C TYR A 359 -3.72 -13.98 7.34
N GLU A 360 -3.00 -14.76 6.52
CA GLU A 360 -3.32 -14.94 5.10
C GLU A 360 -4.71 -15.54 4.88
N LYS A 361 -5.18 -16.44 5.76
CA LYS A 361 -6.54 -16.99 5.69
C LYS A 361 -7.62 -15.94 5.97
N VAL A 362 -7.31 -14.98 6.83
CA VAL A 362 -8.24 -13.93 7.24
C VAL A 362 -8.24 -12.78 6.22
N PHE A 363 -7.06 -12.43 5.73
CA PHE A 363 -6.77 -11.31 4.84
C PHE A 363 -6.04 -11.81 3.60
N PRO A 364 -6.76 -12.44 2.65
CA PRO A 364 -6.16 -12.96 1.44
C PRO A 364 -5.65 -11.83 0.54
N LYS A 365 -4.60 -12.12 -0.21
CA LYS A 365 -3.81 -11.12 -0.95
C LYS A 365 -4.29 -10.99 -2.39
N ILE A 366 -4.10 -9.81 -2.97
CA ILE A 366 -4.28 -9.56 -4.41
C ILE A 366 -2.98 -9.79 -5.20
N GLN A 367 -1.79 -9.62 -4.60
CA GLN A 367 -0.48 -9.81 -5.25
C GLN A 367 0.37 -10.89 -4.58
N LYS A 368 1.32 -11.47 -5.34
CA LYS A 368 2.28 -12.48 -4.87
C LYS A 368 3.47 -11.83 -4.16
N ASP A 369 3.98 -12.53 -3.15
CA ASP A 369 5.15 -12.13 -2.38
C ASP A 369 6.42 -12.81 -2.93
N ASP A 370 7.38 -12.00 -3.39
CA ASP A 370 8.78 -12.44 -3.53
C ASP A 370 9.67 -11.90 -2.39
N LEU A 371 9.07 -11.18 -1.43
CA LEU A 371 9.81 -10.45 -0.39
C LEU A 371 9.95 -11.28 0.89
N VAL A 372 11.16 -11.32 1.43
CA VAL A 372 11.48 -11.99 2.69
C VAL A 372 11.77 -10.96 3.77
N PHE A 373 10.94 -10.99 4.80
CA PHE A 373 10.88 -9.97 5.83
C PHE A 373 11.94 -10.19 6.93
N PRO A 374 12.81 -9.21 7.21
CA PRO A 374 13.87 -9.36 8.20
C PRO A 374 13.34 -9.31 9.64
N VAL A 375 13.81 -10.25 10.46
CA VAL A 375 13.47 -10.34 11.89
C VAL A 375 14.76 -10.45 12.70
N ILE A 376 15.07 -9.41 13.47
CA ILE A 376 16.24 -9.36 14.35
C ILE A 376 15.82 -9.85 15.74
N VAL A 377 16.54 -10.81 16.30
CA VAL A 377 16.26 -11.34 17.64
C VAL A 377 17.54 -11.32 18.47
N TYR A 378 17.58 -10.46 19.47
CA TYR A 378 18.66 -10.44 20.45
C TYR A 378 18.49 -11.60 21.44
N LYS A 379 19.57 -12.25 21.86
CA LYS A 379 19.54 -13.37 22.82
C LYS A 379 19.06 -12.96 24.22
N ASP A 380 19.10 -11.66 24.53
CA ASP A 380 18.69 -11.11 25.82
C ASP A 380 18.27 -9.64 25.72
N GLN A 381 17.69 -9.14 26.81
CA GLN A 381 17.20 -7.76 26.93
C GLN A 381 18.33 -6.73 26.86
N ALA A 382 19.54 -7.06 27.30
CA ALA A 382 20.65 -6.12 27.36
C ALA A 382 21.13 -5.75 25.95
N GLY A 383 21.31 -6.75 25.08
CA GLY A 383 21.64 -6.52 23.67
C GLY A 383 20.55 -5.71 22.95
N TYR A 384 19.29 -6.03 23.21
CA TYR A 384 18.15 -5.30 22.65
C TYR A 384 18.11 -3.83 23.07
N GLN A 385 18.33 -3.51 24.35
CA GLN A 385 18.38 -2.13 24.81
C GLN A 385 19.57 -1.37 24.21
N GLN A 386 20.72 -2.02 24.08
CA GLN A 386 21.92 -1.41 23.46
C GLN A 386 21.73 -1.11 21.98
N SER A 387 20.80 -1.80 21.30
CA SER A 387 20.46 -1.52 19.91
C SER A 387 19.72 -0.19 19.70
N GLY A 388 19.28 0.47 20.78
CA GLY A 388 18.44 1.65 20.73
C GLY A 388 16.95 1.34 20.63
N ALA A 389 16.56 0.09 20.92
CA ALA A 389 15.16 -0.30 20.92
C ALA A 389 14.34 0.47 21.97
N PRO A 390 13.02 0.68 21.74
CA PRO A 390 12.16 1.39 22.67
C PRO A 390 12.22 0.81 24.09
N PRO A 391 12.42 1.64 25.13
CA PRO A 391 12.48 1.16 26.50
C PRO A 391 11.17 0.48 26.93
N GLY A 392 11.29 -0.65 27.62
CA GLY A 392 10.14 -1.34 28.18
C GLY A 392 9.26 -2.04 27.13
N THR A 393 9.80 -2.44 25.98
CA THR A 393 9.10 -3.30 25.01
C THR A 393 9.81 -4.65 24.86
N GLY A 394 9.05 -5.71 24.59
CA GLY A 394 9.57 -7.06 24.26
C GLY A 394 10.04 -7.22 22.81
N GLY A 395 9.62 -6.27 21.97
CA GLY A 395 9.90 -6.18 20.55
C GLY A 395 9.09 -5.06 19.92
N TYR A 396 9.34 -4.79 18.65
CA TYR A 396 8.62 -3.79 17.86
C TYR A 396 8.76 -4.05 16.36
N PHE A 397 7.77 -3.58 15.61
CA PHE A 397 7.86 -3.39 14.17
C PHE A 397 8.36 -1.97 13.82
N SER A 398 9.32 -1.88 12.90
CA SER A 398 9.79 -0.61 12.32
C SER A 398 9.24 -0.42 10.91
N PRO A 399 8.30 0.52 10.68
CA PRO A 399 7.71 0.74 9.36
C PRO A 399 8.67 1.40 8.36
N TYR A 400 9.65 2.18 8.82
CA TYR A 400 10.59 2.87 7.93
C TYR A 400 11.57 1.95 7.21
N VAL A 401 12.03 0.89 7.90
CA VAL A 401 13.01 -0.07 7.37
C VAL A 401 12.39 -1.47 7.20
N LYS A 402 11.07 -1.56 7.39
CA LYS A 402 10.24 -2.76 7.24
C LYS A 402 10.88 -3.99 7.90
N LYS A 403 11.16 -3.89 9.22
CA LYS A 403 11.79 -4.96 10.01
C LYS A 403 11.13 -5.16 11.36
N LEU A 404 11.22 -6.38 11.87
CA LEU A 404 10.82 -6.73 13.23
C LEU A 404 12.07 -6.88 14.10
N VAL A 405 11.99 -6.44 15.35
CA VAL A 405 13.09 -6.54 16.31
C VAL A 405 12.56 -7.04 17.64
N PHE A 406 13.21 -8.05 18.22
CA PHE A 406 12.80 -8.69 19.47
C PHE A 406 14.00 -9.01 20.35
N TYR A 407 13.73 -9.38 21.60
CA TYR A 407 14.67 -10.17 22.39
C TYR A 407 14.06 -11.46 22.94
N TRP A 408 14.93 -12.44 23.15
CA TRP A 408 14.58 -13.69 23.80
C TRP A 408 14.47 -13.51 25.31
N MET A 409 13.30 -13.77 25.88
CA MET A 409 13.06 -13.61 27.32
C MET A 409 13.57 -14.81 28.16
N GLY A 410 14.20 -15.79 27.49
CA GLY A 410 14.66 -17.05 28.07
C GLY A 410 13.65 -18.18 27.90
N ASP A 411 14.14 -19.42 27.91
CA ASP A 411 13.32 -20.61 27.61
C ASP A 411 12.16 -20.78 28.61
N ALA A 412 12.38 -20.42 29.87
CA ALA A 412 11.35 -20.43 30.91
C ALA A 412 10.23 -19.40 30.67
N LYS A 413 10.46 -18.41 29.80
CA LYS A 413 9.54 -17.33 29.43
C LYS A 413 9.31 -17.24 27.93
N VAL A 414 9.54 -18.32 27.18
CA VAL A 414 9.33 -18.36 25.72
C VAL A 414 7.91 -17.91 25.33
N GLN A 415 6.91 -18.23 26.16
CA GLN A 415 5.52 -17.84 25.93
C GLN A 415 5.35 -16.32 25.90
N ASP A 416 6.10 -15.57 26.73
CA ASP A 416 6.06 -14.11 26.75
C ASP A 416 6.68 -13.54 25.46
N THR A 417 7.81 -14.09 25.00
CA THR A 417 8.39 -13.75 23.70
C THR A 417 7.40 -14.02 22.55
N LEU A 418 6.74 -15.18 22.54
CA LEU A 418 5.79 -15.54 21.50
C LEU A 418 4.54 -14.64 21.52
N MET A 419 4.04 -14.23 22.69
CA MET A 419 2.93 -13.27 22.74
C MET A 419 3.28 -11.95 22.03
N VAL A 420 4.47 -11.40 22.28
CA VAL A 420 4.93 -10.17 21.62
C VAL A 420 5.13 -10.40 20.12
N LEU A 421 5.71 -11.55 19.73
CA LEU A 421 5.91 -11.92 18.33
C LEU A 421 4.59 -11.92 17.55
N TYR A 422 3.54 -12.57 18.07
CA TYR A 422 2.26 -12.66 17.38
C TYR A 422 1.60 -11.28 17.19
N HIS A 423 1.74 -10.39 18.17
CA HIS A 423 1.22 -9.02 18.11
C HIS A 423 1.97 -8.17 17.07
N GLU A 424 3.30 -8.05 17.20
CA GLU A 424 4.10 -7.20 16.31
C GLU A 424 4.11 -7.70 14.87
N THR A 425 4.05 -9.03 14.67
CA THR A 425 3.97 -9.62 13.33
C THR A 425 2.64 -9.28 12.64
N PHE A 426 1.56 -9.01 13.39
CA PHE A 426 0.32 -8.52 12.78
C PHE A 426 0.52 -7.14 12.16
N HIS A 427 1.19 -6.22 12.87
CA HIS A 427 1.48 -4.89 12.33
C HIS A 427 2.38 -4.97 11.10
N ALA A 428 3.42 -5.81 11.14
CA ALA A 428 4.28 -6.04 9.97
C ALA A 428 3.50 -6.63 8.78
N PHE A 429 2.62 -7.61 9.02
CA PHE A 429 1.74 -8.18 7.99
C PHE A 429 0.82 -7.10 7.41
N LEU A 430 0.16 -6.33 8.26
CA LEU A 430 -0.80 -5.33 7.82
C LEU A 430 -0.14 -4.22 7.01
N ASP A 431 0.95 -3.64 7.53
CA ASP A 431 1.71 -2.58 6.88
C ASP A 431 2.27 -3.04 5.51
N TYR A 432 2.66 -4.31 5.40
CA TYR A 432 3.08 -4.86 4.12
C TYR A 432 1.94 -4.84 3.09
N TYR A 433 0.70 -5.14 3.49
CA TYR A 433 -0.43 -5.19 2.55
C TYR A 433 -1.18 -3.87 2.40
N LEU A 434 -1.11 -3.00 3.41
CA LEU A 434 -1.82 -1.74 3.52
C LEU A 434 -0.85 -0.70 4.09
N GLU A 435 -0.13 -0.01 3.20
CA GLU A 435 0.86 1.03 3.57
C GLU A 435 0.26 2.13 4.45
N ASP A 436 -1.05 2.35 4.38
CA ASP A 436 -1.76 3.36 5.17
C ASP A 436 -3.13 2.87 5.68
N ALA A 437 -3.12 1.71 6.36
CA ALA A 437 -4.30 1.18 7.03
C ALA A 437 -4.87 2.19 8.05
N THR A 438 -6.20 2.33 8.10
CA THR A 438 -6.84 3.16 9.12
C THR A 438 -6.53 2.65 10.52
N GLN A 439 -6.35 3.57 11.47
CA GLN A 439 -5.84 3.20 12.79
C GLN A 439 -6.84 2.33 13.58
N TRP A 440 -8.16 2.53 13.42
CA TRP A 440 -9.15 1.64 14.02
C TRP A 440 -8.99 0.20 13.50
N PHE A 441 -8.68 0.04 12.21
CA PHE A 441 -8.50 -1.27 11.59
C PHE A 441 -7.19 -1.90 12.05
N ASN A 442 -6.10 -1.13 12.05
CA ASN A 442 -4.79 -1.58 12.49
C ASN A 442 -4.78 -1.93 13.98
N GLU A 443 -5.17 -1.01 14.86
CA GLU A 443 -5.16 -1.23 16.30
C GLU A 443 -6.27 -2.17 16.76
N GLY A 444 -7.46 -2.09 16.17
CA GLY A 444 -8.57 -2.97 16.52
C GLY A 444 -8.23 -4.43 16.24
N HIS A 445 -7.64 -4.72 15.08
CA HIS A 445 -7.14 -6.06 14.79
C HIS A 445 -5.86 -6.40 15.51
N GLY A 446 -4.92 -5.47 15.66
CA GLY A 446 -3.70 -5.68 16.42
C GLY A 446 -3.99 -6.04 17.87
N ASP A 447 -5.08 -5.52 18.44
CA ASP A 447 -5.54 -5.85 19.77
C ASP A 447 -6.41 -7.10 19.81
N TYR A 448 -7.26 -7.34 18.80
CA TYR A 448 -8.03 -8.58 18.65
C TYR A 448 -7.11 -9.79 18.47
N PHE A 449 -6.25 -9.74 17.46
CA PHE A 449 -5.18 -10.69 17.17
C PHE A 449 -3.93 -10.49 18.04
N GLY A 450 -3.87 -9.53 18.94
CA GLY A 450 -2.73 -9.41 19.87
C GLY A 450 -2.89 -10.28 21.11
N ALA A 451 -4.11 -10.77 21.35
CA ALA A 451 -4.49 -11.44 22.56
C ALA A 451 -4.23 -12.95 22.49
N TRP A 452 -3.02 -13.37 22.13
CA TRP A 452 -2.70 -14.81 22.13
C TRP A 452 -2.42 -15.31 23.56
N LYS A 453 -2.69 -16.59 23.78
CA LYS A 453 -2.21 -17.33 24.96
C LYS A 453 -1.66 -18.67 24.53
N TRP A 454 -0.70 -19.17 25.27
CA TRP A 454 -0.27 -20.54 25.13
C TRP A 454 -1.37 -21.51 25.57
N ASP A 455 -1.67 -22.50 24.74
CA ASP A 455 -2.54 -23.63 25.07
C ASP A 455 -1.66 -24.85 25.31
N GLU A 456 -1.57 -25.26 26.58
CA GLU A 456 -0.71 -26.36 27.00
C GLU A 456 -1.12 -27.71 26.40
N ALA A 457 -2.42 -27.91 26.16
CA ALA A 457 -2.94 -29.15 25.59
C ALA A 457 -2.65 -29.25 24.09
N ARG A 458 -2.74 -28.13 23.38
CA ARG A 458 -2.47 -28.05 21.93
C ARG A 458 -1.00 -27.75 21.61
N LYS A 459 -0.20 -27.39 22.62
CA LYS A 459 1.21 -26.97 22.49
C LYS A 459 1.39 -25.88 21.42
N MET A 460 0.47 -24.92 21.38
CA MET A 460 0.48 -23.82 20.42
C MET A 460 -0.17 -22.57 21.00
N MET A 461 0.10 -21.43 20.39
CA MET A 461 -0.63 -20.19 20.70
C MET A 461 -2.07 -20.32 20.17
N VAL A 462 -3.03 -19.95 20.99
CA VAL A 462 -4.44 -19.82 20.62
C VAL A 462 -4.93 -18.39 20.85
N LEU A 463 -5.74 -17.90 19.91
CA LEU A 463 -6.36 -16.60 20.01
C LEU A 463 -7.29 -16.55 21.23
N ARG A 464 -7.22 -15.48 21.99
CA ARG A 464 -8.05 -15.24 23.18
C ARG A 464 -8.70 -13.87 23.08
N THR A 465 -9.69 -13.62 23.93
CA THR A 465 -10.44 -12.36 23.93
C THR A 465 -9.93 -11.44 25.04
N ASN A 466 -9.76 -10.15 24.74
CA ASN A 466 -9.35 -9.12 25.70
C ASN A 466 -10.51 -8.65 26.60
N TRP A 467 -11.03 -9.57 27.40
CA TRP A 467 -12.19 -9.33 28.27
C TRP A 467 -12.04 -8.17 29.26
N TRP A 468 -10.82 -7.78 29.63
CA TRP A 468 -10.55 -6.64 30.51
C TRP A 468 -11.02 -5.29 29.93
N ARG A 469 -11.21 -5.18 28.61
CA ARG A 469 -11.78 -3.98 27.98
C ARG A 469 -13.28 -3.83 28.19
N LEU A 470 -13.97 -4.95 28.37
CA LEU A 470 -15.43 -5.01 28.30
C LEU A 470 -16.12 -4.16 29.39
N PRO A 471 -15.71 -4.16 30.68
CA PRO A 471 -16.41 -3.37 31.69
C PRO A 471 -16.37 -1.86 31.41
N GLY A 472 -15.18 -1.36 31.03
CA GLY A 472 -14.99 0.05 30.69
C GLY A 472 -15.82 0.46 29.47
N LEU A 473 -15.84 -0.38 28.44
CA LEU A 473 -16.61 -0.16 27.23
C LEU A 473 -18.12 -0.20 27.48
N GLN A 474 -18.63 -1.19 28.23
CA GLN A 474 -20.06 -1.27 28.57
C GLN A 474 -20.51 -0.04 29.36
N ASN A 475 -19.66 0.47 30.27
CA ASN A 475 -19.93 1.72 30.97
C ASN A 475 -19.94 2.92 30.00
N ALA A 476 -18.99 2.99 29.06
CA ALA A 476 -18.97 4.04 28.04
C ALA A 476 -20.26 4.04 27.21
N ILE A 477 -20.70 2.88 26.70
CA ILE A 477 -21.94 2.72 25.93
C ILE A 477 -23.15 3.18 26.75
N ARG A 478 -23.33 2.69 27.99
CA ARG A 478 -24.48 3.08 28.85
C ARG A 478 -24.51 4.57 29.16
N SER A 479 -23.33 5.21 29.22
CA SER A 479 -23.21 6.65 29.49
C SER A 479 -23.22 7.54 28.25
N GLY A 480 -23.36 6.96 27.04
CA GLY A 480 -23.31 7.71 25.78
C GLY A 480 -21.95 8.35 25.49
N ARG A 481 -20.87 7.88 26.12
CA ARG A 481 -19.49 8.39 25.94
C ARG A 481 -18.71 7.57 24.92
N ILE A 482 -19.41 7.12 23.88
CA ILE A 482 -18.85 6.38 22.76
C ILE A 482 -18.79 7.28 21.53
N THR A 483 -17.88 6.94 20.63
CA THR A 483 -17.81 7.53 19.30
C THR A 483 -18.83 6.83 18.41
N PRO A 484 -19.67 7.56 17.65
CA PRO A 484 -20.50 6.93 16.62
C PRO A 484 -19.65 6.09 15.66
N LEU A 485 -20.09 4.89 15.29
CA LEU A 485 -19.31 3.99 14.43
C LEU A 485 -19.04 4.60 13.04
N THR A 486 -19.90 5.50 12.56
CA THR A 486 -19.66 6.28 11.33
C THR A 486 -18.38 7.12 11.42
N GLU A 487 -18.05 7.65 12.59
CA GLU A 487 -16.85 8.45 12.82
C GLU A 487 -15.65 7.56 13.14
N LEU A 488 -15.81 6.59 14.04
CA LEU A 488 -14.74 5.65 14.45
C LEU A 488 -14.10 4.97 13.23
N LEU A 489 -14.92 4.46 12.30
CA LEU A 489 -14.47 3.72 11.12
C LEU A 489 -13.78 4.59 10.05
N GLN A 490 -13.78 5.92 10.25
CA GLN A 490 -13.16 6.90 9.36
C GLN A 490 -12.12 7.77 10.07
N MET A 491 -11.85 7.50 11.36
CA MET A 491 -10.90 8.27 12.15
C MET A 491 -9.52 8.30 11.50
N THR A 492 -8.96 9.50 11.45
CA THR A 492 -7.55 9.73 11.16
C THR A 492 -6.69 9.25 12.33
N GLN A 493 -5.40 9.05 12.07
CA GLN A 493 -4.44 8.67 13.11
C GLN A 493 -4.40 9.67 14.30
N PRO A 494 -4.34 11.00 14.08
CA PRO A 494 -4.38 11.98 15.18
C PRO A 494 -5.67 11.94 16.02
N GLU A 495 -6.80 11.57 15.42
CA GLU A 495 -8.07 11.41 16.15
C GLU A 495 -8.06 10.16 17.03
N MET A 496 -7.57 9.04 16.48
CA MET A 496 -7.43 7.79 17.22
C MET A 496 -6.54 7.96 18.46
N TYR A 497 -5.44 8.72 18.33
CA TYR A 497 -4.46 8.94 19.39
C TYR A 497 -4.73 10.15 20.29
N ASN A 498 -5.91 10.76 20.23
CA ASN A 498 -6.25 11.88 21.09
C ASN A 498 -6.13 11.49 22.58
N PRO A 499 -5.25 12.15 23.38
CA PRO A 499 -5.00 11.76 24.77
C PRO A 499 -6.23 11.70 25.67
N GLN A 500 -7.29 12.47 25.34
CA GLN A 500 -8.52 12.52 26.12
C GLN A 500 -9.45 11.32 25.87
N SER A 501 -9.35 10.68 24.71
CA SER A 501 -10.27 9.61 24.27
C SER A 501 -9.56 8.32 23.87
N VAL A 502 -8.23 8.31 23.79
CA VAL A 502 -7.43 7.17 23.27
C VAL A 502 -7.80 5.84 23.92
N GLY A 503 -8.00 5.81 25.25
CA GLY A 503 -8.39 4.58 25.95
C GLY A 503 -9.73 4.01 25.48
N VAL A 504 -10.71 4.89 25.20
CA VAL A 504 -12.04 4.51 24.70
C VAL A 504 -11.95 4.14 23.22
N ASN A 505 -11.28 4.96 22.39
CA ASN A 505 -11.08 4.70 20.96
C ASN A 505 -10.52 3.29 20.70
N TYR A 506 -9.49 2.90 21.45
CA TYR A 506 -8.91 1.56 21.37
C TYR A 506 -9.88 0.45 21.77
N ALA A 507 -10.71 0.69 22.80
CA ALA A 507 -11.69 -0.29 23.24
C ALA A 507 -12.83 -0.45 22.22
N GLU A 508 -13.25 0.64 21.59
CA GLU A 508 -14.25 0.64 20.53
C GLU A 508 -13.72 -0.05 19.26
N ALA A 509 -12.50 0.26 18.84
CA ALA A 509 -11.85 -0.37 17.69
C ALA A 509 -11.72 -1.89 17.87
N TRP A 510 -11.29 -2.35 19.04
CA TRP A 510 -11.28 -3.78 19.37
C TRP A 510 -12.69 -4.39 19.32
N ALA A 511 -13.67 -3.71 19.92
CA ALA A 511 -15.03 -4.25 20.05
C ALA A 511 -15.76 -4.33 18.72
N VAL A 512 -15.58 -3.37 17.82
CA VAL A 512 -16.19 -3.41 16.50
C VAL A 512 -15.60 -4.56 15.66
N VAL A 513 -14.28 -4.79 15.75
CA VAL A 513 -13.63 -5.95 15.14
C VAL A 513 -14.16 -7.26 15.73
N TYR A 514 -14.21 -7.37 17.05
CA TYR A 514 -14.76 -8.54 17.74
C TYR A 514 -16.21 -8.82 17.32
N PHE A 515 -17.06 -7.79 17.30
CA PHE A 515 -18.44 -7.89 16.85
C PHE A 515 -18.55 -8.40 15.42
N MET A 516 -17.79 -7.83 14.48
CA MET A 516 -17.89 -8.22 13.08
C MET A 516 -17.51 -9.68 12.83
N TRP A 517 -16.55 -10.21 13.58
CA TRP A 517 -16.12 -11.60 13.48
C TRP A 517 -17.09 -12.59 14.16
N ASN A 518 -17.78 -12.19 15.22
CA ASN A 518 -18.49 -13.14 16.10
C ASN A 518 -20.02 -13.01 16.06
N TYR A 519 -20.56 -11.82 15.77
CA TYR A 519 -22.00 -11.60 15.78
C TYR A 519 -22.71 -12.45 14.72
N GLN A 520 -23.70 -13.23 15.18
CA GLN A 520 -24.52 -14.11 14.33
C GLN A 520 -23.68 -14.99 13.38
N GLY A 521 -22.58 -15.57 13.89
CA GLY A 521 -21.70 -16.42 13.08
C GLY A 521 -20.83 -15.65 12.09
N GLY A 522 -20.56 -14.36 12.36
CA GLY A 522 -19.73 -13.51 11.50
C GLY A 522 -20.50 -12.82 10.38
N LYS A 523 -21.77 -12.43 10.63
CA LYS A 523 -22.64 -11.70 9.68
C LYS A 523 -21.93 -10.56 8.96
N TYR A 524 -21.05 -9.84 9.66
CA TYR A 524 -20.34 -8.66 9.13
C TYR A 524 -18.89 -8.93 8.71
N ALA A 525 -18.39 -10.15 8.84
CA ALA A 525 -17.00 -10.48 8.52
C ALA A 525 -16.65 -10.22 7.05
N ALA A 526 -17.62 -10.35 6.13
CA ALA A 526 -17.41 -10.05 4.72
C ALA A 526 -17.19 -8.54 4.46
N VAL A 527 -17.86 -7.66 5.22
CA VAL A 527 -17.69 -6.20 5.09
C VAL A 527 -16.26 -5.82 5.43
N LEU A 528 -15.71 -6.41 6.49
CA LEU A 528 -14.36 -6.18 6.95
C LEU A 528 -13.30 -6.66 5.94
N ARG A 529 -13.50 -7.85 5.35
CA ARG A 529 -12.65 -8.35 4.26
C ARG A 529 -12.72 -7.44 3.03
N ASN A 530 -13.92 -7.00 2.65
CA ASN A 530 -14.08 -6.08 1.53
C ASN A 530 -13.41 -4.73 1.79
N TYR A 531 -13.45 -4.22 3.02
CA TYR A 531 -12.75 -2.99 3.38
C TYR A 531 -11.25 -3.13 3.19
N PHE A 532 -10.67 -4.24 3.67
CA PHE A 532 -9.27 -4.58 3.44
C PHE A 532 -8.94 -4.63 1.93
N PHE A 533 -9.79 -5.27 1.12
CA PHE A 533 -9.58 -5.34 -0.33
C PHE A 533 -9.66 -3.99 -1.04
N GLU A 534 -10.60 -3.12 -0.65
CA GLU A 534 -10.70 -1.78 -1.24
C GLU A 534 -9.45 -0.95 -0.95
N MET A 535 -8.93 -1.03 0.29
CA MET A 535 -7.67 -0.39 0.66
C MET A 535 -6.48 -1.00 -0.10
N GLN A 536 -6.41 -2.32 -0.28
CA GLN A 536 -5.37 -2.97 -1.10
C GLN A 536 -5.40 -2.52 -2.57
N LYS A 537 -6.59 -2.17 -3.10
CA LYS A 537 -6.71 -1.59 -4.44
C LYS A 537 -6.27 -0.13 -4.48
N GLY A 538 -5.91 0.51 -3.36
CA GLY A 538 -5.48 1.90 -3.31
C GLY A 538 -6.63 2.90 -3.16
N ALA A 539 -7.80 2.47 -2.68
CA ALA A 539 -8.86 3.39 -2.30
C ALA A 539 -8.47 4.15 -1.01
N GLY A 540 -8.75 5.45 -0.95
CA GLY A 540 -8.58 6.24 0.25
C GLY A 540 -9.59 5.90 1.35
N ILE A 541 -9.40 6.48 2.54
CA ILE A 541 -10.17 6.16 3.78
C ILE A 541 -11.68 6.23 3.54
N ARG A 542 -12.16 7.37 3.03
CA ARG A 542 -13.59 7.62 2.83
C ARG A 542 -14.17 6.76 1.72
N ARG A 543 -13.42 6.53 0.65
CA ARG A 543 -13.88 5.69 -0.45
C ARG A 543 -13.97 4.23 -0.05
N ALA A 544 -12.97 3.70 0.63
CA ALA A 544 -13.02 2.34 1.17
C ALA A 544 -14.21 2.18 2.13
N TYR A 545 -14.45 3.19 2.99
CA TYR A 545 -15.64 3.23 3.85
C TYR A 545 -16.94 3.22 3.03
N GLN A 546 -17.12 4.14 2.07
CA GLN A 546 -18.32 4.26 1.24
C GLN A 546 -18.60 3.00 0.41
N ASN A 547 -17.56 2.34 -0.10
CA ASN A 547 -17.67 1.11 -0.88
C ASN A 547 -18.05 -0.11 -0.02
N THR A 548 -17.98 0.02 1.31
CA THR A 548 -18.19 -1.09 2.24
C THR A 548 -19.19 -0.73 3.35
N PHE A 549 -18.72 -0.18 4.46
CA PHE A 549 -19.54 0.21 5.61
C PHE A 549 -20.64 1.22 5.25
N GLY A 550 -20.36 2.17 4.36
CA GLY A 550 -21.34 3.14 3.89
C GLY A 550 -22.53 2.53 3.12
N ARG A 551 -22.46 1.25 2.75
CA ARG A 551 -23.59 0.50 2.15
C ARG A 551 -24.48 -0.18 3.18
N LEU A 552 -24.10 -0.16 4.45
CA LEU A 552 -24.90 -0.71 5.55
C LEU A 552 -25.94 0.33 5.99
N ASP A 553 -27.05 -0.15 6.55
CA ASP A 553 -27.85 0.68 7.46
C ASP A 553 -27.02 0.89 8.74
N MET A 554 -26.33 2.02 8.80
CA MET A 554 -25.43 2.35 9.90
C MET A 554 -26.14 2.49 11.24
N LYS A 555 -27.42 2.89 11.25
CA LYS A 555 -28.19 2.95 12.50
C LYS A 555 -28.44 1.54 13.02
N THR A 556 -28.90 0.64 12.14
CA THR A 556 -29.11 -0.77 12.52
C THR A 556 -27.80 -1.43 12.95
N PHE A 557 -26.69 -1.18 12.23
CA PHE A 557 -25.36 -1.70 12.58
C PHE A 557 -24.90 -1.23 13.96
N GLN A 558 -25.03 0.07 14.26
CA GLN A 558 -24.75 0.66 15.58
C GLN A 558 -25.61 0.01 16.66
N ASP A 559 -26.92 -0.05 16.47
CA ASP A 559 -27.85 -0.58 17.46
C ASP A 559 -27.59 -2.08 17.75
N GLU A 560 -27.25 -2.87 16.73
CA GLU A 560 -26.87 -4.28 16.88
C GLU A 560 -25.53 -4.44 17.62
N TRP A 561 -24.53 -3.62 17.28
CA TRP A 561 -23.23 -3.61 17.95
C TRP A 561 -23.37 -3.29 19.43
N GLU A 562 -24.04 -2.20 19.79
CA GLU A 562 -24.24 -1.80 21.19
C GLU A 562 -24.96 -2.89 21.98
N ARG A 563 -26.07 -3.42 21.45
CA ARG A 563 -26.82 -4.50 22.09
C ARG A 563 -25.96 -5.74 22.30
N TYR A 564 -25.18 -6.14 21.30
CA TYR A 564 -24.30 -7.30 21.41
C TYR A 564 -23.23 -7.10 22.48
N ILE A 565 -22.52 -5.97 22.47
CA ILE A 565 -21.46 -5.68 23.45
C ILE A 565 -22.03 -5.59 24.88
N LEU A 566 -23.21 -4.99 25.06
CA LEU A 566 -23.88 -4.92 26.35
C LEU A 566 -24.35 -6.29 26.88
N ALA A 567 -24.63 -7.24 25.99
CA ALA A 567 -25.05 -8.59 26.33
C ALA A 567 -23.89 -9.56 26.59
N LEU A 568 -22.65 -9.20 26.24
CA LEU A 568 -21.49 -10.05 26.50
C LEU A 568 -21.24 -10.19 28.00
N GLU A 569 -21.05 -11.44 28.44
CA GLU A 569 -20.68 -11.78 29.81
C GLU A 569 -19.22 -12.26 29.86
N ILE A 570 -18.51 -11.82 30.89
CA ILE A 570 -17.12 -12.21 31.10
C ILE A 570 -17.11 -13.64 31.66
N PRO A 571 -16.40 -14.60 31.01
CA PRO A 571 -16.37 -15.97 31.49
C PRO A 571 -15.83 -16.07 32.93
N PRO A 572 -16.35 -17.00 33.76
CA PRO A 572 -15.86 -17.19 35.12
C PRO A 572 -14.35 -17.42 35.18
N GLY A 573 -13.68 -16.76 36.14
CA GLY A 573 -12.23 -16.90 36.34
C GLY A 573 -11.35 -16.05 35.40
N VAL A 574 -11.94 -15.26 34.50
CA VAL A 574 -11.19 -14.33 33.64
C VAL A 574 -10.96 -13.00 34.37
N SER A 575 -9.70 -12.56 34.42
CA SER A 575 -9.35 -11.25 34.98
C SER A 575 -9.93 -10.10 34.14
N THR A 576 -10.58 -9.16 34.83
CA THR A 576 -11.07 -7.90 34.26
C THR A 576 -10.11 -6.74 34.49
N THR A 577 -9.05 -6.96 35.25
CA THR A 577 -8.02 -5.96 35.50
C THR A 577 -7.21 -5.77 34.22
N PRO A 578 -7.02 -4.52 33.75
CA PRO A 578 -6.09 -4.24 32.67
C PRO A 578 -4.74 -4.88 32.99
N PRO A 579 -4.06 -5.50 32.01
CA PRO A 579 -2.70 -5.98 32.25
C PRO A 579 -1.88 -4.80 32.80
N LYS A 580 -1.19 -5.00 33.94
CA LYS A 580 -0.15 -4.06 34.36
C LYS A 580 0.76 -3.87 33.16
N LYS A 581 1.06 -2.62 32.78
CA LYS A 581 1.95 -2.31 31.64
C LYS A 581 3.10 -3.31 31.64
N GLY A 582 2.99 -4.31 30.77
CA GLY A 582 4.04 -5.29 30.58
C GLY A 582 5.18 -4.59 29.87
N PRO A 583 6.31 -5.26 29.67
CA PRO A 583 7.30 -4.78 28.73
C PRO A 583 6.68 -4.83 27.31
N GLY A 584 5.84 -3.87 26.94
CA GLY A 584 5.14 -3.82 25.66
C GLY A 584 3.91 -2.90 25.54
N ARG A 585 3.51 -2.13 26.56
CA ARG A 585 2.45 -1.09 26.43
C ARG A 585 2.69 0.16 27.27
#